data_AF-F3KGB1-F1
#
_entry.id   AF-F3KGB1-F1
#
_cell.length_a   1.000
_cell.length_b   1.000
_cell.length_c   1.000
_cell.angle_alpha   90.00
_cell.angle_beta   90.00
_cell.angle_gamma   90.00
#
_symmetry.space_group_name_H-M   'P 1'
#
loop_
_entity.id
_entity.type
_entity.pdbx_description
1 polymer ?
#
loop_
_entity_poly.entity_id
_entity_poly.type
_entity_poly.pdbx_seq_one_letter_code
_entity_poly.pdbx_strand_id
1 'polypeptide(L)'
;MYLPLQYLNWFSYLLVVVVAFVVGVLICERTSKDIGVHDHGGIVWDEFVGYWLTMLFAPPGWAWIVVGFVLFRLFDITKPPPIGWLDKQVKGGMGIMIDDVVAGIYALLCLQLLVRIFQG
;
A
#
# COMPACT_ATOMS: atom_id res chain seq x y z
N MET A 1 -6.25 10.25 -5.83
CA MET A 1 -5.32 10.82 -4.81
C MET A 1 -3.83 10.62 -5.15
N TYR A 2 -3.43 9.70 -6.05
CA TYR A 2 -2.04 9.53 -6.54
C TYR A 2 -1.53 10.67 -7.45
N LEU A 3 -2.42 11.34 -8.19
CA LEU A 3 -2.07 12.31 -9.24
C LEU A 3 -1.15 13.47 -8.80
N PRO A 4 -1.21 14.02 -7.58
CA PRO A 4 -0.25 15.05 -7.16
C PRO A 4 1.14 14.47 -6.88
N LEU A 5 1.22 13.23 -6.38
CA LEU A 5 2.48 12.59 -5.99
C LEU A 5 3.34 12.25 -7.20
N GLN A 6 2.74 11.97 -8.36
CA GLN A 6 3.46 11.60 -9.58
C GLN A 6 4.43 12.70 -10.09
N TYR A 7 4.25 13.95 -9.65
CA TYR A 7 5.12 15.07 -10.03
C TYR A 7 6.35 15.21 -9.12
N LEU A 8 6.42 14.46 -8.03
CA LEU A 8 7.57 14.46 -7.14
C LEU A 8 8.72 13.64 -7.75
N ASN A 9 9.96 14.03 -7.45
CA ASN A 9 11.08 13.13 -7.68
C ASN A 9 10.92 11.88 -6.79
N TRP A 10 11.59 10.78 -7.16
CA TRP A 10 11.44 9.50 -6.47
C TRP A 10 11.79 9.56 -4.98
N PHE A 11 12.75 10.42 -4.58
CA PHE A 11 13.18 10.55 -3.18
C PHE A 11 12.10 11.24 -2.34
N SER A 12 11.57 12.37 -2.83
CA SER A 12 10.47 13.08 -2.18
C SER A 12 9.19 12.24 -2.13
N TYR A 13 8.91 11.47 -3.19
CA TYR A 13 7.81 10.52 -3.23
C TYR A 13 7.93 9.47 -2.12
N LEU A 14 9.10 8.82 -2.04
CA LEU A 14 9.36 7.79 -1.05
C LEU A 14 9.27 8.36 0.37
N LEU A 15 9.79 9.57 0.58
CA LEU A 15 9.70 10.25 1.87
C LEU A 15 8.24 10.49 2.28
N VAL A 16 7.37 10.90 1.34
CA VAL A 16 5.93 11.05 1.62
C VAL A 16 5.30 9.71 2.00
N VAL A 17 5.60 8.62 1.28
CA VAL A 17 5.08 7.28 1.60
C VAL A 17 5.55 6.82 2.99
N VAL A 18 6.83 7.03 3.32
CA VAL A 18 7.39 6.67 4.65
C VAL A 18 6.75 7.49 5.76
N VAL A 19 6.59 8.81 5.58
CA VAL A 19 5.92 9.68 6.56
C VAL A 19 4.46 9.27 6.71
N ALA A 20 3.76 9.02 5.62
CA ALA A 20 2.38 8.56 5.63
C ALA A 20 2.24 7.20 6.34
N PHE A 21 3.19 6.28 6.15
CA PHE A 21 3.25 5.02 6.87
C PHE A 21 3.38 5.23 8.39
N VAL A 22 4.35 6.04 8.83
CA VAL A 22 4.56 6.31 10.27
C VAL A 22 3.33 6.98 10.90
N VAL A 23 2.76 7.96 10.22
CA VAL A 23 1.51 8.61 10.66
C VAL A 23 0.36 7.61 10.70
N GLY A 24 0.25 6.74 9.70
CA GLY A 24 -0.74 5.69 9.61
C GLY A 24 -0.66 4.74 10.81
N VAL A 25 0.53 4.25 11.15
CA VAL A 25 0.72 3.37 12.32
C VAL A 25 0.19 4.04 13.59
N LEU A 26 0.46 5.33 13.81
CA LEU A 26 -0.03 6.06 14.99
C LEU A 26 -1.56 6.22 15.00
N ILE A 27 -2.15 6.51 13.84
CA ILE A 27 -3.61 6.66 13.68
C ILE A 27 -4.27 5.29 13.91
N CYS A 28 -3.83 4.26 13.19
CA CYS A 28 -4.37 2.90 13.29
C CYS A 28 -4.22 2.33 14.70
N GLU A 29 -3.10 2.61 15.37
CA GLU A 29 -2.88 2.16 16.76
C GLU A 29 -3.88 2.81 17.72
N ARG A 30 -4.17 4.11 17.53
CA ARG A 30 -5.13 4.82 18.38
C ARG A 30 -6.55 4.38 18.09
N THR A 31 -6.92 4.25 16.81
CA THR A 31 -8.24 3.78 16.39
C THR A 31 -8.49 2.34 16.81
N SER A 32 -7.51 1.44 16.69
CA SER A 32 -7.63 0.05 17.15
C SER A 32 -7.89 -0.05 18.66
N LYS A 33 -7.27 0.84 19.46
CA LYS A 33 -7.50 0.94 20.92
C LYS A 33 -8.87 1.53 21.26
N ASP A 34 -9.29 2.57 20.55
CA ASP A 34 -10.52 3.29 20.83
C ASP A 34 -11.79 2.50 20.43
N ILE A 35 -11.70 1.67 19.39
CA ILE A 35 -12.84 0.92 18.85
C ILE A 35 -12.97 -0.47 19.51
N GLY A 36 -11.92 -1.02 20.12
CA GLY A 36 -11.97 -2.33 20.81
C GLY A 36 -12.24 -3.53 19.90
N VAL A 37 -12.32 -3.31 18.59
CA VAL A 37 -12.51 -4.33 17.54
C VAL A 37 -11.31 -4.26 16.60
N HIS A 38 -10.70 -5.41 16.34
CA HIS A 38 -9.69 -5.56 15.29
C HIS A 38 -10.33 -5.28 13.92
N ASP A 39 -9.69 -4.44 13.10
CA ASP A 39 -10.15 -4.02 11.77
C ASP A 39 -11.57 -3.46 11.71
N HIS A 40 -11.70 -2.18 12.02
CA HIS A 40 -12.75 -1.41 11.34
C HIS A 40 -12.25 -1.10 9.92
N GLY A 41 -12.90 -1.67 8.91
CA GLY A 41 -12.72 -1.32 7.48
C GLY A 41 -13.09 0.14 7.13
N GLY A 42 -13.10 1.04 8.12
CA GLY A 42 -13.21 2.48 7.97
C GLY A 42 -11.87 3.21 8.03
N ILE A 43 -10.77 2.51 8.33
CA ILE A 43 -9.43 3.03 8.10
C ILE A 43 -9.07 2.65 6.67
N VAL A 44 -8.93 3.66 5.81
CA VAL A 44 -8.55 3.51 4.39
C VAL A 44 -7.12 4.02 4.17
N TRP A 45 -6.46 4.43 5.26
CA TRP A 45 -5.17 5.10 5.21
C TRP A 45 -4.03 4.15 4.85
N ASP A 46 -4.07 2.96 5.43
CA ASP A 46 -3.33 1.76 5.02
C ASP A 46 -3.48 1.48 3.52
N GLU A 47 -4.72 1.45 3.00
CA GLU A 47 -4.95 1.17 1.58
C GLU A 47 -4.32 2.24 0.68
N PHE A 48 -4.38 3.52 1.08
CA PHE A 48 -3.72 4.60 0.36
C PHE A 48 -2.20 4.46 0.36
N VAL A 49 -1.60 4.11 1.50
CA VAL A 49 -0.14 3.94 1.61
C VAL A 49 0.32 2.74 0.79
N GLY A 50 -0.39 1.61 0.86
CA GLY A 50 -0.11 0.42 0.04
C GLY A 50 -0.25 0.68 -1.46
N TYR A 51 -1.29 1.42 -1.85
CA TYR A 51 -1.48 1.80 -3.26
C TYR A 51 -0.42 2.81 -3.76
N TRP A 52 -0.03 3.79 -2.95
CA TRP A 52 1.07 4.69 -3.32
C TRP A 52 2.39 3.92 -3.46
N LEU A 53 2.66 2.97 -2.58
CA LEU A 53 3.84 2.11 -2.72
C LEU A 53 3.81 1.29 -4.01
N THR A 54 2.63 0.75 -4.37
CA THR A 54 2.43 0.03 -5.66
C THR A 54 2.80 0.89 -6.86
N MET A 55 2.46 2.17 -6.82
CA MET A 55 2.65 3.12 -7.92
C MET A 55 4.05 3.72 -7.96
N LEU A 56 4.96 3.29 -7.07
CA LEU A 56 6.36 3.69 -7.11
C LEU A 56 6.97 3.26 -8.45
N PHE A 57 7.57 4.20 -9.19
CA PHE A 57 8.10 3.97 -10.54
C PHE A 57 7.08 3.48 -11.59
N ALA A 58 5.78 3.64 -11.36
CA ALA A 58 4.78 3.38 -12.40
C ALA A 58 4.98 4.36 -13.58
N PRO A 59 4.91 3.90 -14.84
CA PRO A 59 4.96 4.80 -15.99
C PRO A 59 3.74 5.73 -16.03
N PRO A 60 3.85 6.89 -16.72
CA PRO A 60 2.71 7.77 -16.91
C PRO A 60 1.61 7.09 -17.75
N GLY A 61 0.35 7.37 -17.43
CA GLY A 61 -0.80 6.91 -18.20
C GLY A 61 -1.91 6.30 -17.35
N TRP A 62 -3.16 6.55 -17.73
CA TRP A 62 -4.34 6.09 -16.99
C TRP A 62 -4.44 4.56 -16.93
N ALA A 63 -3.93 3.85 -17.94
CA ALA A 63 -3.90 2.39 -17.96
C ALA A 63 -3.08 1.83 -16.79
N TRP A 64 -1.89 2.39 -16.52
CA TRP A 64 -1.04 1.94 -15.41
C TRP A 64 -1.63 2.25 -14.04
N ILE A 65 -2.40 3.34 -13.92
CA ILE A 65 -3.16 3.66 -12.70
C ILE A 65 -4.17 2.54 -12.39
N VAL A 66 -4.92 2.11 -13.41
CA VAL A 66 -5.92 1.02 -13.28
C VAL A 66 -5.23 -0.31 -13.01
N VAL A 67 -4.18 -0.65 -13.76
CA VAL A 67 -3.43 -1.90 -13.57
C VAL A 67 -2.83 -1.97 -12.17
N GLY A 68 -2.17 -0.90 -11.71
CA GLY A 68 -1.63 -0.83 -10.36
C GLY A 68 -2.71 -0.99 -9.29
N PHE A 69 -3.89 -0.38 -9.49
CA PHE A 69 -5.00 -0.50 -8.55
C PHE A 69 -5.53 -1.94 -8.47
N VAL A 70 -5.72 -2.57 -9.63
CA VAL A 70 -6.18 -3.96 -9.70
C VAL A 70 -5.16 -4.92 -9.07
N LEU A 71 -3.86 -4.73 -9.34
CA LEU A 71 -2.80 -5.54 -8.73
C LEU A 71 -2.78 -5.37 -7.21
N PHE A 72 -2.82 -4.12 -6.73
CA PHE A 72 -2.87 -3.84 -5.29
C PHE A 72 -4.05 -4.54 -4.63
N ARG A 73 -5.28 -4.32 -5.14
CA ARG A 73 -6.48 -4.95 -4.60
C ARG A 73 -6.47 -6.47 -4.68
N LEU A 74 -5.84 -7.05 -5.71
CA LEU A 74 -5.67 -8.49 -5.80
C LEU A 74 -4.87 -9.00 -4.59
N PHE A 75 -3.73 -8.37 -4.27
CA PHE A 75 -2.87 -8.81 -3.16
C PHE A 75 -3.43 -8.46 -1.78
N ASP A 76 -4.06 -7.31 -1.63
CA ASP A 76 -4.75 -6.89 -0.41
C ASP A 76 -5.93 -7.82 -0.07
N ILE A 77 -6.75 -8.20 -1.07
CA ILE A 77 -7.88 -9.12 -0.83
C ILE A 77 -7.41 -10.56 -0.60
N THR A 78 -6.42 -11.04 -1.35
CA THR A 78 -5.99 -12.44 -1.27
C THR A 78 -5.03 -12.73 -0.12
N LYS A 79 -4.34 -11.70 0.39
CA LYS A 79 -3.33 -11.77 1.46
C LYS A 79 -2.42 -13.01 1.39
N PRO A 80 -1.73 -13.27 0.25
CA PRO A 80 -0.86 -14.43 0.13
C PRO A 80 0.23 -14.42 1.19
N PRO A 81 0.76 -15.60 1.60
CA PRO A 81 1.87 -15.65 2.55
C PRO A 81 3.04 -14.78 2.08
N PRO A 82 3.66 -13.96 2.96
CA PRO A 82 3.52 -13.91 4.42
C PRO A 82 2.50 -12.88 4.93
N ILE A 83 1.73 -12.21 4.08
CA ILE A 83 0.78 -11.13 4.46
C ILE A 83 -0.18 -11.63 5.54
N GLY A 84 -0.93 -12.70 5.25
CA GLY A 84 -1.86 -13.30 6.21
C GLY A 84 -1.22 -13.96 7.44
N TRP A 85 0.12 -14.13 7.47
CA TRP A 85 0.84 -14.56 8.67
C TRP A 85 1.27 -13.36 9.53
N LEU A 86 1.73 -12.28 8.89
CA LEU A 86 2.12 -11.04 9.56
C LEU A 86 0.93 -10.39 10.27
N ASP A 87 -0.22 -10.34 9.59
CA ASP A 87 -1.49 -9.86 10.15
C ASP A 87 -1.88 -10.59 11.45
N LYS A 88 -1.61 -11.91 11.52
CA LYS A 88 -1.92 -12.71 12.72
C LYS A 88 -0.95 -12.50 13.87
N GLN A 89 0.32 -12.19 13.56
CA GLN A 89 1.40 -12.09 14.55
C GLN A 89 1.62 -10.66 15.05
N VAL A 90 1.43 -9.68 14.19
CA VAL A 90 1.61 -8.26 14.50
C VAL A 90 0.23 -7.66 14.69
N LYS A 91 -0.07 -7.23 15.91
CA LYS A 91 -1.36 -6.63 16.26
C LYS A 91 -1.24 -5.11 16.39
N GLY A 92 -2.40 -4.45 16.39
CA GLY A 92 -2.49 -2.99 16.51
C GLY A 92 -2.19 -2.29 15.19
N GLY A 93 -1.88 -1.00 15.27
CA GLY A 93 -1.71 -0.16 14.08
C GLY A 93 -0.56 -0.58 13.17
N MET A 94 0.45 -1.25 13.72
CA MET A 94 1.56 -1.78 12.91
C MET A 94 1.13 -2.97 12.05
N GLY A 95 0.25 -3.83 12.57
CA GLY A 95 -0.26 -4.98 11.81
C GLY A 95 -1.06 -4.54 10.59
N ILE A 96 -2.00 -3.63 10.83
CA ILE A 96 -2.90 -2.99 9.85
C ILE A 96 -2.14 -2.22 8.76
N MET A 97 -0.97 -1.69 9.06
CA MET A 97 -0.18 -0.95 8.06
C MET A 97 0.79 -1.86 7.31
N ILE A 98 1.32 -2.91 7.95
CA ILE A 98 2.31 -3.79 7.33
C ILE A 98 1.66 -4.67 6.25
N ASP A 99 0.46 -5.18 6.47
CA ASP A 99 -0.20 -6.08 5.52
C ASP A 99 -0.41 -5.40 4.15
N ASP A 100 -0.90 -4.16 4.15
CA ASP A 100 -1.08 -3.34 2.94
C ASP A 100 0.23 -2.88 2.31
N VAL A 101 1.25 -2.60 3.13
CA VAL A 101 2.60 -2.34 2.60
C VAL A 101 3.16 -3.56 1.88
N VAL A 102 3.01 -4.75 2.45
CA VAL A 102 3.50 -5.99 1.80
C VAL A 102 2.69 -6.31 0.55
N ALA A 103 1.36 -6.12 0.57
CA ALA A 103 0.53 -6.19 -0.63
C ALA A 103 0.99 -5.19 -1.71
N GLY A 104 1.32 -3.96 -1.30
CA GLY A 104 1.85 -2.92 -2.17
C GLY A 104 3.21 -3.27 -2.79
N ILE A 105 4.10 -3.93 -2.04
CA ILE A 105 5.39 -4.42 -2.56
C ILE A 105 5.15 -5.51 -3.62
N TYR A 106 4.23 -6.44 -3.37
CA TYR A 106 3.90 -7.48 -4.35
C TYR A 106 3.32 -6.90 -5.62
N ALA A 107 2.38 -5.96 -5.48
CA ALA A 107 1.80 -5.24 -6.60
C ALA A 107 2.85 -4.45 -7.38
N LEU A 108 3.77 -3.76 -6.69
CA LEU A 108 4.89 -3.04 -7.30
C LEU A 108 5.77 -3.97 -8.15
N LEU A 109 6.20 -5.11 -7.59
CA LEU A 109 7.05 -6.06 -8.32
C LEU A 109 6.34 -6.61 -9.57
N CYS A 110 5.06 -6.96 -9.45
CA CYS A 110 4.26 -7.41 -10.60
C CYS A 110 4.07 -6.30 -11.64
N LEU A 111 3.82 -5.06 -11.20
CA LEU A 111 3.68 -3.91 -12.08
C LEU A 111 4.98 -3.67 -12.87
N GLN A 112 6.13 -3.66 -12.19
CA GLN A 112 7.43 -3.49 -12.84
C GLN A 112 7.76 -4.62 -13.82
N LEU A 113 7.35 -5.85 -13.52
CA LEU A 113 7.50 -6.97 -14.45
C LEU A 113 6.66 -6.76 -15.72
N LEU A 114 5.40 -6.33 -15.58
CA LEU A 114 4.53 -6.02 -16.72
C LEU A 114 5.09 -4.87 -17.55
N VAL A 115 5.54 -3.79 -16.90
CA VAL A 115 6.18 -2.66 -17.58
C VAL A 115 7.37 -3.14 -18.42
N ARG A 116 8.22 -4.00 -17.85
CA ARG A 116 9.38 -4.54 -18.56
C ARG A 116 9.02 -5.46 -19.73
N ILE A 117 7.88 -6.16 -19.68
CA ILE A 117 7.42 -7.02 -20.78
C ILE A 117 6.79 -6.19 -21.91
N PHE A 118 6.02 -5.16 -21.58
CA PHE A 118 5.26 -4.37 -22.57
C PHE A 118 6.01 -3.15 -23.11
N GLN A 119 7.02 -2.66 -22.40
CA GLN A 119 7.78 -1.46 -22.75
C GLN A 119 9.30 -1.68 -22.81
N GLY A 120 9.76 -2.92 -22.60
CA GLY A 120 11.17 -3.31 -22.68
C GLY A 120 11.60 -3.82 -24.04
#